data_AF-A0A2H0LVQ7-F1
#
_entry.id   AF-A0A2H0LVQ7-F1
#
_cell.length_a   1.000
_cell.length_b   1.000
_cell.length_c   1.000
_cell.angle_alpha   90.00
_cell.angle_beta   90.00
_cell.angle_gamma   90.00
#
_symmetry.space_group_name_H-M   'P 1'
#
loop_
_entity.id
_entity.type
_entity.pdbx_description
1 polymer ?
#
loop_
_entity_poly.entity_id
_entity_poly.type
_entity_poly.pdbx_seq_one_letter_code
_entity_poly.pdbx_strand_id
1 'polypeptide(L)'
;MRGRYLGYNEYKNKQWDKAYRARRESIANSLNDFDFPNPNKRILKRFAKRLKRHKNEILTFLYEKNIDYHNNHAEQQIRPDVIFRKITFGNRSYGGAENHSIIMSIIQTAKLNNIDPIGAVEKILLRSPQNPLAKALSP
;
A
#
# COMPACT_ATOMS: atom_id res chain seq x y z
N MET A 1 -1.21 -19.42 29.69
CA MET A 1 -0.66 -19.68 28.34
C MET A 1 -0.18 -18.36 27.76
N ARG A 2 1.14 -18.10 27.76
CA ARG A 2 1.71 -16.86 27.17
C ARG A 2 1.81 -17.03 25.66
N GLY A 3 0.91 -16.40 24.92
CA GLY A 3 1.00 -16.31 23.46
C GLY A 3 2.29 -15.59 23.08
N ARG A 4 3.24 -16.34 22.51
CA ARG A 4 4.44 -15.79 21.89
C ARG A 4 4.03 -15.11 20.59
N TYR A 5 3.65 -13.84 20.67
CA TYR A 5 3.54 -12.99 19.49
C TYR A 5 4.89 -13.00 18.77
N LEU A 6 4.87 -13.08 17.43
CA LEU A 6 6.06 -12.82 16.61
C LEU A 6 6.56 -11.43 16.98
N GLY A 7 7.69 -11.35 17.68
CA GLY A 7 8.29 -10.08 18.02
C GLY A 7 8.78 -9.38 16.75
N TYR A 8 8.62 -8.06 16.66
CA TYR A 8 9.20 -7.21 15.61
C TYR A 8 10.68 -7.56 15.32
N ASN A 9 11.41 -7.97 16.35
CA ASN A 9 12.82 -8.38 16.29
C ASN A 9 13.06 -9.76 15.64
N GLU A 10 12.13 -10.72 15.72
CA GLU A 10 12.22 -12.02 15.02
C GLU A 10 12.06 -11.85 13.50
N TYR A 11 11.29 -10.83 13.09
CA TYR A 11 11.02 -10.52 11.68
C TYR A 11 12.14 -9.72 11.01
N LYS A 12 12.79 -8.78 11.71
CA LYS A 12 13.74 -7.81 11.12
C LYS A 12 14.99 -8.46 10.48
N ASN A 13 15.45 -9.60 10.99
CA ASN A 13 16.71 -10.23 10.57
C ASN A 13 16.54 -11.45 9.63
N LYS A 14 15.29 -11.88 9.37
CA LYS A 14 14.85 -12.97 8.46
C LYS A 14 15.84 -14.12 8.21
N GLN A 15 16.32 -14.76 9.28
CA GLN A 15 16.86 -16.11 9.20
C GLN A 15 15.66 -17.07 9.11
N TRP A 16 15.38 -17.58 7.91
CA TRP A 16 14.31 -18.56 7.69
C TRP A 16 14.79 -19.96 8.07
N ASP A 17 14.93 -20.18 9.37
CA ASP A 17 15.31 -21.47 9.93
C ASP A 17 14.15 -22.48 9.88
N LYS A 18 14.42 -23.71 10.31
CA LYS A 18 13.41 -24.78 10.36
C LYS A 18 12.25 -24.43 11.31
N ALA A 19 12.53 -23.70 12.40
CA ALA A 19 11.52 -23.30 13.37
C ALA A 19 10.55 -22.27 12.79
N TYR A 20 11.04 -21.31 12.02
CA TYR A 20 10.23 -20.33 11.29
C TYR A 20 9.30 -21.02 10.29
N ARG A 21 9.83 -21.98 9.52
CA ARG A 21 9.03 -22.74 8.53
C ARG A 21 7.92 -23.55 9.20
N ALA A 22 8.20 -24.21 10.32
CA ALA A 22 7.16 -24.92 11.07
C ALA A 22 6.11 -23.96 11.63
N ARG A 23 6.53 -22.79 12.14
CA ARG A 23 5.62 -21.79 12.71
C ARG A 23 4.74 -21.14 11.65
N ARG A 24 5.29 -20.77 10.47
CA ARG A 24 4.48 -20.19 9.38
C ARG A 24 3.41 -21.18 8.89
N GLU A 25 3.74 -22.47 8.80
CA GLU A 25 2.79 -23.51 8.38
C GLU A 25 1.69 -23.69 9.43
N SER A 26 2.03 -23.68 10.71
CA SER A 26 1.05 -23.71 11.79
C SER A 26 0.10 -22.50 11.74
N ILE A 27 0.63 -21.29 11.50
CA ILE A 27 -0.19 -20.07 11.36
C ILE A 27 -1.10 -20.17 10.13
N ALA A 28 -0.56 -20.57 8.99
CA ALA A 28 -1.35 -20.74 7.76
C ALA A 28 -2.47 -21.77 7.94
N ASN A 29 -2.17 -22.91 8.58
CA ASN A 29 -3.16 -23.94 8.89
C ASN A 29 -4.22 -23.44 9.86
N SER A 30 -3.86 -22.65 10.88
CA SER A 30 -4.84 -22.05 11.80
C SER A 30 -5.82 -21.10 11.11
N LEU A 31 -5.41 -20.51 9.98
CA LEU A 31 -6.26 -19.67 9.15
C LEU A 31 -7.11 -20.47 8.16
N ASN A 32 -6.86 -21.77 7.93
CA ASN A 32 -7.70 -22.57 7.05
C ASN A 32 -9.13 -22.70 7.58
N ASP A 33 -9.29 -22.84 8.90
CA ASP A 33 -10.60 -22.90 9.55
C ASP A 33 -11.23 -21.52 9.80
N PHE A 34 -10.58 -20.46 9.32
CA PHE A 34 -11.10 -19.10 9.40
C PHE A 34 -12.31 -18.94 8.47
N ASP A 35 -13.49 -18.87 9.09
CA ASP A 35 -14.73 -18.44 8.47
C ASP A 35 -15.37 -17.32 9.30
N PHE A 36 -16.21 -16.51 8.67
CA PHE A 36 -16.93 -15.44 9.35
C PHE A 36 -18.34 -15.87 9.70
N PRO A 37 -18.84 -15.51 10.90
CA PRO A 37 -20.27 -15.62 11.18
C PRO A 37 -21.03 -14.76 10.17
N ASN A 38 -22.17 -15.23 9.66
CA ASN A 38 -22.99 -14.49 8.71
C ASN A 38 -23.57 -13.23 9.38
N PRO A 39 -22.99 -12.03 9.16
CA PRO A 39 -23.32 -10.88 9.98
C PRO A 39 -24.51 -10.14 9.39
N ASN A 40 -25.45 -9.66 10.21
CA ASN A 40 -26.64 -8.97 9.69
C ASN A 40 -26.33 -7.60 9.06
N LYS A 41 -25.32 -6.87 9.57
CA LYS A 41 -24.98 -5.53 9.09
C LYS A 41 -24.25 -5.56 7.73
N ARG A 42 -24.71 -4.75 6.78
CA ARG A 42 -24.13 -4.65 5.42
C ARG A 42 -22.61 -4.43 5.41
N ILE A 43 -22.09 -3.57 6.30
CA ILE A 43 -20.65 -3.28 6.39
C ILE A 43 -19.84 -4.53 6.78
N LEU A 44 -20.35 -5.31 7.73
CA LEU A 44 -19.72 -6.55 8.18
C LEU A 44 -19.81 -7.63 7.09
N LYS A 45 -20.92 -7.71 6.35
CA LYS A 45 -21.04 -8.61 5.19
C LYS A 45 -19.98 -8.29 4.13
N ARG A 46 -19.78 -7.00 3.83
CA ARG A 46 -18.76 -6.55 2.87
C ARG A 46 -17.34 -6.86 3.36
N PHE A 47 -17.08 -6.66 4.64
CA PHE A 47 -15.80 -6.98 5.28
C PHE A 47 -15.49 -8.47 5.23
N ALA A 48 -16.42 -9.32 5.67
CA ALA A 48 -16.29 -10.77 5.61
C ALA A 48 -16.05 -11.26 4.18
N LYS A 49 -16.82 -10.75 3.20
CA LYS A 49 -16.63 -11.07 1.77
C LYS A 49 -15.23 -10.68 1.27
N ARG A 50 -14.72 -9.52 1.69
CA ARG A 50 -13.38 -9.05 1.30
C ARG A 50 -12.29 -9.91 1.92
N LEU A 51 -12.39 -10.23 3.21
CA LEU A 51 -11.41 -11.10 3.88
C LEU A 51 -11.43 -12.53 3.33
N LYS A 52 -12.61 -13.07 3.00
CA LYS A 52 -12.71 -14.38 2.32
C LYS A 52 -12.07 -14.35 0.93
N ARG A 53 -12.28 -13.29 0.16
CA ARG A 53 -11.68 -13.11 -1.17
C ARG A 53 -10.15 -13.08 -1.12
N HIS A 54 -9.58 -12.36 -0.15
CA HIS A 54 -8.14 -12.16 -0.03
C HIS A 54 -7.48 -13.09 1.01
N LYS A 55 -8.16 -14.15 1.45
CA LYS A 55 -7.72 -15.05 2.54
C LYS A 55 -6.30 -15.58 2.32
N ASN A 56 -5.98 -15.95 1.09
CA ASN A 56 -4.67 -16.50 0.72
C ASN A 56 -3.54 -15.45 0.69
N GLU A 57 -3.89 -14.17 0.68
CA GLU A 57 -2.92 -13.05 0.58
C GLU A 57 -2.60 -12.44 1.96
N ILE A 58 -3.38 -12.74 3.00
CA ILE A 58 -3.25 -12.14 4.35
C ILE A 58 -1.86 -12.38 4.95
N LEU A 59 -1.27 -13.54 4.68
CA LEU A 59 0.01 -13.97 5.24
C LEU A 59 1.20 -13.79 4.31
N THR A 60 1.06 -13.04 3.21
CA THR A 60 2.14 -12.88 2.19
C THR A 60 3.47 -12.45 2.81
N PHE A 61 3.46 -11.62 3.86
CA PHE A 61 4.65 -11.18 4.59
C PHE A 61 5.45 -12.32 5.26
N LEU A 62 4.85 -13.50 5.49
CA LEU A 62 5.53 -14.70 5.98
C LEU A 62 6.30 -15.44 4.88
N TYR A 63 5.99 -15.15 3.62
CA TYR A 63 6.59 -15.78 2.45
C TYR A 63 7.53 -14.84 1.71
N GLU A 64 7.36 -13.52 1.87
CA GLU A 64 8.15 -12.52 1.15
C GLU A 64 9.10 -11.70 2.03
N LYS A 65 10.39 -11.76 1.67
CA LYS A 65 11.47 -10.77 1.87
C LYS A 65 11.08 -9.36 2.29
N ASN A 66 10.38 -8.71 1.38
CA ASN A 66 10.39 -7.26 1.31
C ASN A 66 9.02 -6.67 1.70
N ILE A 67 8.11 -7.50 2.22
CA ILE A 67 6.74 -7.11 2.55
C ILE A 67 6.57 -7.13 4.06
N ASP A 68 6.32 -5.96 4.64
CA ASP A 68 6.04 -5.82 6.06
C ASP A 68 4.69 -6.43 6.47
N TYR A 69 4.60 -6.85 7.73
CA TYR A 69 3.36 -7.34 8.34
C TYR A 69 2.32 -6.21 8.59
N HIS A 70 2.75 -4.96 8.47
CA HIS A 70 1.94 -3.77 8.69
C HIS A 70 1.85 -2.91 7.42
N ASN A 71 0.81 -2.08 7.33
CA ASN A 71 0.57 -1.18 6.20
C ASN A 71 1.20 0.22 6.38
N ASN A 72 2.03 0.45 7.41
CA ASN A 72 2.56 1.78 7.76
C ASN A 72 3.15 2.54 6.56
N HIS A 73 3.91 1.85 5.71
CA HIS A 73 4.48 2.46 4.50
C HIS A 73 3.37 2.96 3.56
N ALA A 74 2.39 2.11 3.24
CA ALA A 74 1.25 2.50 2.40
C ALA A 74 0.42 3.65 3.02
N GLU A 75 0.21 3.62 4.33
CA GLU A 75 -0.46 4.73 5.04
C GLU A 75 0.34 6.03 4.95
N GLN A 76 1.67 5.98 5.10
CA GLN A 76 2.52 7.15 4.93
C GLN A 76 2.49 7.69 3.50
N GLN A 77 2.48 6.81 2.49
CA GLN A 77 2.42 7.21 1.08
C GLN A 77 1.11 7.92 0.72
N ILE A 78 -0.04 7.51 1.28
CA ILE A 78 -1.35 8.12 0.98
C ILE A 78 -1.65 9.38 1.81
N ARG A 79 -0.95 9.60 2.93
CA ARG A 79 -1.20 10.74 3.84
C ARG A 79 -1.21 12.11 3.16
N PRO A 80 -0.28 12.44 2.25
CA PRO A 80 -0.29 13.74 1.58
C PRO A 80 -1.60 14.01 0.82
N ASP A 81 -2.17 13.00 0.15
CA ASP A 81 -3.45 13.14 -0.55
C ASP A 81 -4.64 13.28 0.40
N VAL A 82 -4.60 12.56 1.53
CA VAL A 82 -5.64 12.67 2.57
C VAL A 82 -5.65 14.07 3.19
N ILE A 83 -4.46 14.61 3.49
CA ILE A 83 -4.29 15.96 4.04
C ILE A 83 -4.73 17.01 3.01
N PHE A 84 -4.28 16.87 1.76
CA PHE A 84 -4.69 17.75 0.66
C PHE A 84 -6.22 17.81 0.55
N ARG A 85 -6.90 16.65 0.44
CA ARG A 85 -8.37 16.59 0.32
C ARG A 85 -9.09 17.21 1.51
N LYS A 86 -8.52 17.11 2.71
CA LYS A 86 -9.07 17.73 3.91
C LYS A 86 -9.00 19.27 3.84
N ILE A 87 -7.91 19.82 3.33
CA ILE A 87 -7.68 21.27 3.25
C ILE A 87 -8.43 21.89 2.07
N THR A 88 -8.39 21.24 0.90
CA THR A 88 -8.93 21.80 -0.35
C THR A 88 -10.37 21.38 -0.64
N PHE A 89 -10.96 20.54 0.23
CA PHE A 89 -12.22 19.82 -0.03
C PHE A 89 -12.16 18.88 -1.25
N GLY A 90 -10.95 18.50 -1.67
CA GLY A 90 -10.69 17.59 -2.78
C GLY A 90 -10.90 18.21 -4.15
N ASN A 91 -10.88 17.35 -5.18
CA ASN A 91 -11.03 17.76 -6.57
C ASN A 91 -12.51 17.85 -6.96
N ARG A 92 -12.88 18.90 -7.70
CA ARG A 92 -14.28 19.18 -8.11
C ARG A 92 -14.62 18.68 -9.52
N SER A 93 -13.62 18.20 -10.26
CA SER A 93 -13.78 17.60 -11.58
C SER A 93 -12.96 16.32 -11.69
N TYR A 94 -13.37 15.43 -12.60
CA TYR A 94 -12.62 14.20 -12.89
C TYR A 94 -11.23 14.51 -13.43
N GLY A 95 -11.11 15.42 -14.40
CA GLY A 95 -9.82 15.83 -14.97
C GLY A 95 -8.89 16.46 -13.93
N GLY A 96 -9.42 17.25 -12.97
CA GLY A 96 -8.61 17.76 -11.86
C GLY A 96 -8.09 16.64 -10.94
N ALA A 97 -8.91 15.60 -10.72
CA ALA A 97 -8.48 14.44 -9.94
C ALA A 97 -7.41 13.60 -10.63
N GLU A 98 -7.55 13.42 -11.94
CA GLU A 98 -6.57 12.73 -12.79
C GLU A 98 -5.23 13.49 -12.81
N ASN A 99 -5.26 14.78 -13.12
CA ASN A 99 -4.07 15.63 -13.11
C ASN A 99 -3.35 15.62 -11.75
N HIS A 100 -4.11 15.74 -10.66
CA HIS A 100 -3.56 15.64 -9.30
C HIS A 100 -2.89 14.29 -9.06
N SER A 101 -3.51 13.18 -9.52
CA SER A 101 -2.94 11.84 -9.33
C SER A 101 -1.61 11.66 -10.07
N ILE A 102 -1.47 12.23 -11.28
CA ILE A 102 -0.24 12.20 -12.07
C ILE A 102 0.86 13.02 -11.38
N ILE A 103 0.55 14.26 -10.99
CA ILE A 103 1.50 15.15 -10.30
C ILE A 103 1.98 14.52 -8.99
N MET A 104 1.07 13.98 -8.18
CA MET A 104 1.44 13.34 -6.92
C MET A 104 2.26 12.08 -7.12
N SER A 105 1.99 11.28 -8.16
CA SER A 105 2.84 10.13 -8.52
C SER A 105 4.29 10.55 -8.79
N ILE A 106 4.48 11.63 -9.56
CA ILE A 106 5.81 12.18 -9.87
C ILE A 106 6.49 12.69 -8.59
N ILE A 107 5.81 13.50 -7.80
CA ILE A 107 6.35 14.09 -6.57
C ILE A 107 6.75 12.99 -5.57
N GLN A 108 5.90 11.98 -5.36
CA GLN A 108 6.18 10.90 -4.43
C GLN A 108 7.33 10.03 -4.91
N THR A 109 7.40 9.75 -6.21
CA THR A 109 8.52 9.01 -6.81
C THR A 109 9.84 9.78 -6.62
N ALA A 110 9.85 11.09 -6.84
CA ALA A 110 11.03 11.93 -6.61
C ALA A 110 11.48 11.86 -5.14
N LYS A 111 10.55 12.02 -4.18
CA LYS A 111 10.83 11.91 -2.74
C LYS A 111 11.43 10.56 -2.37
N LEU A 112 10.85 9.46 -2.86
CA LEU A 112 11.33 8.10 -2.57
C LEU A 112 12.76 7.85 -3.11
N ASN A 113 13.16 8.56 -4.17
CA ASN A 113 14.49 8.44 -4.79
C ASN A 113 15.48 9.53 -4.32
N ASN A 114 15.15 10.32 -3.29
CA ASN A 114 15.95 11.45 -2.83
C ASN A 114 16.26 12.49 -3.93
N ILE A 115 15.31 12.69 -4.84
CA ILE A 115 15.36 13.72 -5.87
C ILE A 115 14.50 14.89 -5.41
N ASP A 116 14.97 16.13 -5.63
CA ASP A 116 14.17 17.32 -5.38
C ASP A 116 12.84 17.27 -6.17
N PRO A 117 11.67 17.22 -5.50
CA PRO A 117 10.40 17.05 -6.18
C PRO A 117 10.00 18.23 -7.07
N ILE A 118 10.35 19.45 -6.65
CA ILE A 118 10.04 20.65 -7.44
C ILE A 118 10.92 20.67 -8.69
N GLY A 119 12.23 20.48 -8.55
CA GLY A 119 13.14 20.34 -9.67
C GLY A 119 12.80 19.17 -10.60
N ALA A 120 12.21 18.08 -10.10
CA ALA A 120 11.70 16.99 -10.94
C ALA A 120 10.52 17.45 -11.80
N VAL A 121 9.53 18.12 -11.20
CA VAL A 121 8.36 18.66 -11.92
C VAL A 121 8.81 19.74 -12.91
N GLU A 122 9.69 20.66 -12.50
CA GLU A 122 10.26 21.70 -13.37
C GLU A 122 11.00 21.09 -14.57
N LYS A 123 11.85 20.09 -14.36
CA LYS A 123 12.55 19.42 -15.48
C LYS A 123 11.58 18.77 -16.46
N ILE A 124 10.48 18.20 -15.99
CA ILE A 124 9.45 17.57 -16.83
C ILE A 124 8.69 18.65 -17.60
N LEU A 125 8.27 19.73 -16.95
CA LEU A 125 7.41 20.76 -17.55
C LEU A 125 8.18 21.78 -18.40
N LEU A 126 9.44 22.07 -18.06
CA LEU A 126 10.20 23.19 -18.63
C LEU A 126 11.29 22.76 -19.64
N ARG A 127 11.55 21.46 -19.87
CA ARG A 127 12.65 20.99 -20.76
C ARG A 127 12.16 20.26 -22.03
N SER A 128 12.16 21.02 -23.15
CA SER A 128 12.46 20.66 -24.57
C SER A 128 11.60 19.61 -25.36
N PRO A 129 11.58 19.68 -26.71
CA PRO A 129 10.48 19.28 -27.61
C PRO A 129 10.24 17.77 -27.82
N GLN A 130 10.90 16.89 -27.06
CA GLN A 130 10.72 15.43 -27.12
C GLN A 130 10.15 14.84 -25.82
N ASN A 131 9.35 15.60 -25.06
CA ASN A 131 8.70 15.07 -23.86
C ASN A 131 7.51 14.14 -24.26
N PRO A 132 7.53 12.83 -23.91
CA PRO A 132 6.42 11.92 -24.18
C PRO A 132 5.09 12.33 -23.52
N LEU A 133 5.15 13.08 -22.41
CA LEU A 133 3.97 13.62 -21.73
C LEU A 133 3.38 14.84 -22.43
N ALA A 134 4.15 15.57 -23.26
CA ALA A 134 3.60 16.66 -24.06
C ALA A 134 2.55 16.14 -25.06
N LYS A 135 2.73 14.92 -25.60
CA LYS A 135 1.72 14.26 -26.45
C LYS A 135 0.47 13.80 -25.70
N ALA A 136 0.58 13.53 -24.40
CA ALA A 136 -0.57 13.11 -23.58
C ALA A 136 -1.35 14.31 -23.01
N LEU A 137 -0.72 15.48 -22.92
CA LEU A 137 -1.28 16.71 -22.36
C LEU A 137 -1.70 17.74 -23.42
N SER A 138 -1.32 17.55 -24.68
CA SER A 138 -1.92 18.25 -25.82
C SER A 138 -3.06 17.41 -26.41
N PRO A 139 -4.33 17.88 -26.34
CA PRO A 139 -5.46 17.23 -27.01
C PRO A 139 -5.32 17.26 -28.55
#